data_AF-A0AB38SQ54-F1
#
_entry.id   AF-A0AB38SQ54-F1
#
_cell.length_a   1.000
_cell.length_b   1.000
_cell.length_c   1.000
_cell.angle_alpha   90.00
_cell.angle_beta   90.00
_cell.angle_gamma   90.00
#
_symmetry.space_group_name_H-M   'P 1'
#
loop_
_entity.id
_entity.type
_entity.pdbx_description
1 polymer ?
#
loop_
_entity_poly.entity_id
_entity_poly.type
_entity_poly.pdbx_seq_one_letter_code
_entity_poly.pdbx_strand_id
1 'polypeptide(L)'
;MNNKLNPLRLWYVLLDSRPLSHISWSSIRRIGQSRLLSLTIIVPFLGSVILFNQAVVNLLSISPEVVSRWFHLASDRSDETKVTAHTLTLSRLYFAYFGLSFLGFGSALFALFCPESIKEYPTVTNYQSVEAPLATKPRFRILLRHAAHHFCFWQWNIYDDYFPLTAASRTLRRLGEPVDFLRLFLTVILEVYGEWCRKNGSVPDDHSQYQDDESGLPDPWKLVRPMAFSRRTEEWWVDQVADTSFDSETRNDILALSYMAYDHSKPLWRLLAASFYACGFGLLLIPTFQTFYNVLSSLFARAV
;
A
#
# COMPACT_ATOMS: atom_id res chain seq x y z
N MET A 1 26.98 -34.51 -11.24
CA MET A 1 26.59 -33.33 -10.44
C MET A 1 25.25 -32.83 -10.95
N ASN A 2 24.14 -33.35 -10.43
CA ASN A 2 22.80 -32.94 -10.81
C ASN A 2 22.33 -31.85 -9.84
N ASN A 3 22.36 -30.59 -10.28
CA ASN A 3 21.62 -29.50 -9.66
C ASN A 3 20.13 -29.77 -9.85
N LYS A 4 19.55 -30.65 -9.02
CA LYS A 4 18.10 -30.66 -8.81
C LYS A 4 17.76 -29.30 -8.21
N LEU A 5 17.27 -28.38 -9.05
CA LEU A 5 16.71 -27.11 -8.61
C LEU A 5 15.68 -27.44 -7.52
N ASN A 6 16.03 -27.07 -6.29
CA ASN A 6 15.19 -27.29 -5.13
C ASN A 6 13.88 -26.55 -5.42
N PRO A 7 12.72 -27.24 -5.53
CA PRO A 7 11.46 -26.61 -5.94
C PRO A 7 11.11 -25.43 -5.04
N LEU A 8 11.54 -25.47 -3.77
CA LEU A 8 11.46 -24.35 -2.83
C LEU A 8 12.15 -23.08 -3.38
N ARG A 9 13.33 -23.17 -3.99
CA ARG A 9 14.08 -22.03 -4.53
C ARG A 9 13.39 -21.39 -5.74
N LEU A 10 12.77 -22.20 -6.62
CA LEU A 10 11.99 -21.68 -7.75
C LEU A 10 10.69 -21.02 -7.26
N TRP A 11 10.04 -21.62 -6.25
CA TRP A 11 8.92 -21.01 -5.54
C TRP A 11 9.33 -19.68 -4.89
N TYR A 12 10.49 -19.58 -4.24
CA TYR A 12 10.98 -18.33 -3.65
C TYR A 12 11.16 -17.22 -4.71
N VAL A 13 11.71 -17.52 -5.89
CA VAL A 13 11.86 -16.53 -6.98
C VAL A 13 10.51 -16.10 -7.57
N LEU A 14 9.55 -17.03 -7.70
CA LEU A 14 8.18 -16.72 -8.09
C LEU A 14 7.40 -15.95 -7.00
N LEU A 15 7.72 -16.16 -5.72
CA LEU A 15 7.15 -15.42 -4.59
C LEU A 15 7.71 -13.99 -4.49
N ASP A 16 8.95 -13.77 -4.95
CA ASP A 16 9.62 -12.46 -4.98
C ASP A 16 9.03 -11.51 -6.04
N SER A 17 8.20 -12.02 -6.95
CA SER A 17 7.58 -11.24 -8.03
C SER A 17 6.12 -10.87 -7.75
N ARG A 18 5.76 -10.68 -6.47
CA ARG A 18 4.40 -10.29 -6.07
C ARG A 18 4.22 -8.77 -6.19
N PRO A 19 3.59 -8.25 -7.25
CA PRO A 19 3.55 -6.80 -7.48
C PRO A 19 2.79 -6.04 -6.39
N LEU A 20 1.84 -6.68 -5.68
CA LEU A 20 1.03 -6.01 -4.66
C LEU A 20 1.77 -5.82 -3.33
N SER A 21 2.83 -6.59 -3.05
CA SER A 21 3.64 -6.39 -1.84
C SER A 21 4.34 -5.02 -1.89
N HIS A 22 4.79 -4.61 -3.08
CA HIS A 22 5.47 -3.33 -3.33
C HIS A 22 4.57 -2.10 -3.23
N ILE A 23 3.24 -2.26 -3.31
CA ILE A 23 2.30 -1.13 -3.24
C ILE A 23 1.96 -0.80 -1.78
N SER A 24 2.94 -0.37 -0.99
CA SER A 24 2.76 -0.01 0.42
C SER A 24 1.91 1.26 0.62
N TRP A 25 1.32 1.45 1.80
CA TRP A 25 0.64 2.72 2.12
C TRP A 25 1.60 3.92 2.02
N SER A 26 2.86 3.75 2.40
CA SER A 26 3.93 4.74 2.31
C SER A 26 4.24 5.14 0.87
N SER A 27 4.13 4.21 -0.09
CA SER A 27 4.25 4.50 -1.52
C SER A 27 3.05 5.29 -2.04
N ILE A 28 1.83 4.86 -1.68
CA ILE A 28 0.58 5.56 -2.05
C ILE A 28 0.52 6.96 -1.42
N ARG A 29 1.03 7.12 -0.20
CA ARG A 29 1.03 8.38 0.57
C ARG A 29 1.65 9.54 -0.21
N ARG A 30 2.74 9.29 -0.96
CA ARG A 30 3.41 10.34 -1.76
C ARG A 30 2.43 11.04 -2.71
N ILE A 31 1.48 10.27 -3.25
CA ILE A 31 0.41 10.74 -4.12
C ILE A 31 -0.73 11.27 -3.26
N GLY A 32 -1.21 10.48 -2.29
CA GLY A 32 -2.42 10.80 -1.52
C GLY A 32 -2.34 12.03 -0.60
N GLN A 33 -1.15 12.41 -0.14
CA GLN A 33 -0.96 13.63 0.66
C GLN A 33 -0.73 14.90 -0.17
N SER A 34 -0.70 14.81 -1.50
CA SER A 34 -0.61 16.01 -2.33
C SER A 34 -1.86 16.87 -2.14
N ARG A 35 -1.67 18.14 -1.73
CA ARG A 35 -2.77 19.11 -1.55
C ARG A 35 -3.62 19.25 -2.81
N LEU A 36 -2.98 19.21 -3.97
CA LEU A 36 -3.67 19.30 -5.27
C LEU A 36 -4.62 18.11 -5.48
N LEU A 37 -4.20 16.89 -5.10
CA LEU A 37 -5.05 15.70 -5.21
C LEU A 37 -6.12 15.65 -4.11
N SER A 38 -5.86 16.18 -2.93
CA SER A 38 -6.91 16.31 -1.91
C SER A 38 -8.04 17.23 -2.36
N LEU A 39 -7.74 18.28 -3.15
CA LEU A 39 -8.77 19.16 -3.72
C LEU A 39 -9.63 18.44 -4.76
N THR A 40 -9.13 17.38 -5.41
CA THR A 40 -9.91 16.63 -6.40
C THR A 40 -11.04 15.81 -5.78
N ILE A 41 -11.09 15.66 -4.46
CA ILE A 41 -12.22 15.03 -3.75
C ILE A 41 -13.53 15.79 -4.02
N ILE A 42 -13.47 17.10 -4.27
CA ILE A 42 -14.64 17.94 -4.56
C ILE A 42 -15.06 17.84 -6.04
N VAL A 43 -14.15 17.40 -6.93
CA VAL A 43 -14.38 17.41 -8.38
C VAL A 43 -15.57 16.55 -8.84
N PRO A 44 -15.85 15.34 -8.30
CA PRO A 44 -17.06 14.60 -8.69
C PRO A 44 -18.34 15.42 -8.51
N PHE A 45 -18.44 16.16 -7.40
CA PHE A 45 -19.60 17.00 -7.11
C PHE A 45 -19.64 18.20 -8.06
N LEU A 46 -18.54 18.94 -8.16
CA LEU A 46 -18.47 20.15 -8.98
C LEU A 46 -18.66 19.84 -10.46
N GLY A 47 -18.05 18.76 -10.93
CA GLY A 47 -18.15 18.32 -12.32
C GLY A 47 -19.53 17.76 -12.66
N SER A 48 -20.25 17.12 -11.72
CA SER A 48 -21.65 16.77 -11.94
C SER A 48 -22.51 18.02 -12.16
N VAL A 49 -22.33 19.06 -11.32
CA VAL A 49 -23.05 20.33 -11.48
C VAL A 49 -22.72 21.01 -12.82
N ILE A 50 -21.44 21.00 -13.23
CA ILE A 50 -21.00 21.57 -14.50
C ILE A 50 -21.57 20.81 -15.70
N LEU A 51 -21.51 19.47 -15.68
CA LEU A 51 -21.93 18.64 -16.81
C LEU A 51 -23.46 18.57 -16.97
N PHE A 52 -24.22 18.65 -15.88
CA PHE A 52 -25.69 18.61 -15.94
C PHE A 52 -26.33 19.99 -16.10
N ASN A 53 -25.57 21.07 -15.98
CA ASN A 53 -26.07 22.41 -16.23
C ASN A 53 -25.92 22.79 -17.71
N GLN A 54 -27.04 22.71 -18.45
CA GLN A 54 -27.13 23.09 -19.86
C GLN A 54 -26.56 24.49 -20.15
N ALA A 55 -26.76 25.48 -19.26
CA ALA A 55 -26.23 26.82 -19.47
C ALA A 55 -24.70 26.86 -19.38
N VAL A 56 -24.09 26.09 -18.47
CA VAL A 56 -22.64 25.99 -18.34
C VAL A 56 -22.04 25.22 -19.51
N VAL A 57 -22.68 24.14 -19.96
CA VAL A 57 -22.26 23.40 -21.14
C VAL A 57 -22.30 24.29 -22.38
N ASN A 58 -23.38 25.06 -22.55
CA ASN A 58 -23.53 26.00 -23.67
C ASN A 58 -22.50 27.15 -23.60
N LEU A 59 -22.15 27.61 -22.40
CA LEU A 59 -21.10 28.62 -22.21
C LEU A 59 -19.70 28.05 -22.55
N LEU A 60 -19.39 26.84 -22.09
CA LEU A 60 -18.13 26.16 -22.39
C LEU A 60 -18.01 25.76 -23.86
N SER A 61 -19.14 25.47 -24.52
CA SER A 61 -19.22 25.21 -25.96
C SER A 61 -19.12 26.46 -26.83
N ILE A 62 -19.05 27.67 -26.26
CA ILE A 62 -18.67 28.90 -26.98
C ILE A 62 -17.14 29.05 -27.06
N SER A 63 -16.37 28.31 -26.23
CA SER A 63 -14.91 28.29 -26.31
C SER A 63 -14.25 27.63 -27.54
N PRO A 64 -14.91 26.93 -28.49
CA PRO A 64 -14.28 26.40 -29.70
C PRO A 64 -13.55 27.46 -30.52
N GLU A 65 -14.02 28.71 -30.53
CA GLU A 65 -13.33 29.82 -31.20
C GLU A 65 -12.01 30.19 -30.51
N VAL A 66 -11.96 30.11 -29.18
CA VAL A 66 -10.73 30.33 -28.41
C VAL A 66 -9.75 29.18 -28.65
N VAL A 67 -10.25 27.94 -28.67
CA VAL A 67 -9.44 26.74 -28.92
C VAL A 67 -8.92 26.71 -30.36
N SER A 68 -9.75 27.02 -31.37
CA SER A 68 -9.29 27.08 -32.77
C SER A 68 -8.23 28.15 -32.97
N ARG A 69 -8.41 29.31 -32.32
CA ARG A 69 -7.44 30.41 -32.31
C ARG A 69 -6.13 30.02 -31.62
N TRP A 70 -6.19 29.26 -30.53
CA TRP A 70 -4.99 28.81 -29.81
C TRP A 70 -4.22 27.74 -30.60
N PHE A 71 -4.93 26.82 -31.25
CA PHE A 71 -4.32 25.76 -32.06
C PHE A 71 -3.96 26.16 -33.50
N HIS A 72 -4.21 27.42 -33.90
CA HIS A 72 -3.90 27.93 -35.24
C HIS A 72 -4.43 27.02 -36.36
N LEU A 73 -5.56 26.35 -36.12
CA LEU A 73 -6.24 25.57 -37.15
C LEU A 73 -6.74 26.59 -38.17
N ALA A 74 -6.19 26.54 -39.38
CA ALA A 74 -6.50 27.47 -40.45
C ALA A 74 -8.02 27.60 -40.58
N SER A 75 -8.51 28.83 -40.58
CA SER A 75 -9.92 29.22 -40.62
C SER A 75 -10.59 28.91 -41.96
N ASP A 76 -10.31 27.74 -42.54
CA ASP A 76 -10.98 27.31 -43.76
C ASP A 76 -12.40 26.84 -43.40
N ARG A 77 -13.35 27.43 -44.10
CA ARG A 77 -14.71 27.76 -43.68
C ARG A 77 -15.67 26.55 -43.75
N SER A 78 -15.20 25.33 -43.49
CA SER A 78 -16.06 24.14 -43.55
C SER A 78 -16.74 23.90 -42.20
N ASP A 79 -18.07 23.81 -42.19
CA ASP A 79 -18.86 23.49 -40.98
C ASP A 79 -18.41 22.18 -40.30
N GLU A 80 -17.74 21.30 -41.04
CA GLU A 80 -17.16 20.04 -40.57
C GLU A 80 -16.00 20.25 -39.57
N THR A 81 -15.20 21.30 -39.71
CA THR A 81 -14.10 21.61 -38.76
C THR A 81 -14.62 22.09 -37.41
N LYS A 82 -15.78 22.78 -37.39
CA LYS A 82 -16.43 23.20 -36.14
C LYS A 82 -16.99 22.00 -35.36
N VAL A 83 -17.61 21.05 -36.08
CA VAL A 83 -18.16 19.83 -35.47
C VAL A 83 -17.05 18.98 -34.86
N THR A 84 -15.91 18.82 -35.56
CA THR A 84 -14.77 18.05 -35.04
C THR A 84 -14.06 18.74 -33.88
N ALA A 85 -13.91 20.07 -33.88
CA ALA A 85 -13.37 20.81 -32.74
C ALA A 85 -14.27 20.70 -31.49
N HIS A 86 -15.59 20.70 -31.69
CA HIS A 86 -16.55 20.54 -30.60
C HIS A 86 -16.47 19.15 -29.95
N THR A 87 -16.39 18.08 -30.74
CA THR A 87 -16.29 16.71 -30.18
C THR A 87 -14.95 16.48 -29.47
N LEU A 88 -13.86 17.07 -29.95
CA LEU A 88 -12.55 17.01 -29.30
C LEU A 88 -12.50 17.75 -27.96
N THR A 89 -13.08 18.94 -27.88
CA THR A 89 -13.10 19.71 -26.62
C THR A 89 -13.96 19.01 -25.56
N LEU A 90 -15.12 18.49 -25.96
CA LEU A 90 -16.03 17.76 -25.08
C LEU A 90 -15.43 16.43 -24.60
N SER A 91 -14.80 15.64 -25.48
CA SER A 91 -14.13 14.39 -25.07
C SER A 91 -13.01 14.63 -24.06
N ARG A 92 -12.18 15.67 -24.26
CA ARG A 92 -11.13 16.08 -23.30
C ARG A 92 -11.72 16.45 -21.95
N LEU A 93 -12.83 17.19 -21.94
CA LEU A 93 -13.53 17.56 -20.70
C LEU A 93 -14.04 16.31 -19.97
N TYR A 94 -14.59 15.33 -20.68
CA TYR A 94 -15.02 14.06 -20.07
C TYR A 94 -13.84 13.28 -19.48
N PHE A 95 -12.73 13.12 -20.22
CA PHE A 95 -11.54 12.44 -19.69
C PHE A 95 -10.96 13.17 -18.48
N ALA A 96 -10.93 14.50 -18.50
CA ALA A 96 -10.51 15.32 -17.36
C ALA A 96 -11.44 15.10 -16.16
N TYR A 97 -12.76 15.17 -16.37
CA TYR A 97 -13.75 14.98 -15.31
C TYR A 97 -13.65 13.60 -14.66
N PHE A 98 -13.71 12.52 -15.47
CA PHE A 98 -13.62 11.16 -14.94
C PHE A 98 -12.25 10.92 -14.32
N GLY A 99 -11.16 11.32 -14.99
CA GLY A 99 -9.80 11.19 -14.46
C GLY A 99 -9.64 11.84 -13.09
N LEU A 100 -10.03 13.11 -12.95
CA LEU A 100 -9.99 13.82 -11.66
C LEU A 100 -10.95 13.21 -10.64
N SER A 101 -12.10 12.69 -11.06
CA SER A 101 -13.04 12.01 -10.16
C SER A 101 -12.44 10.72 -9.59
N PHE A 102 -11.81 9.89 -10.43
CA PHE A 102 -11.09 8.68 -9.99
C PHE A 102 -9.95 9.04 -9.03
N LEU A 103 -9.18 10.10 -9.31
CA LEU A 103 -8.14 10.61 -8.39
C LEU A 103 -8.75 11.08 -7.05
N GLY A 104 -9.88 11.78 -7.08
CA GLY A 104 -10.63 12.21 -5.90
C GLY A 104 -11.10 11.03 -5.05
N PHE A 105 -11.69 10.00 -5.66
CA PHE A 105 -12.08 8.78 -4.96
C PHE A 105 -10.87 8.04 -4.38
N GLY A 106 -9.78 7.93 -5.12
CA GLY A 106 -8.52 7.36 -4.62
C GLY A 106 -7.99 8.10 -3.40
N SER A 107 -8.04 9.44 -3.42
CA SER A 107 -7.66 10.29 -2.28
C SER A 107 -8.60 10.14 -1.08
N ALA A 108 -9.90 10.04 -1.30
CA ALA A 108 -10.85 9.76 -0.22
C ALA A 108 -10.61 8.39 0.41
N LEU A 109 -10.39 7.34 -0.39
CA LEU A 109 -10.06 6.00 0.12
C LEU A 109 -8.74 6.01 0.92
N PHE A 110 -7.71 6.67 0.42
CA PHE A 110 -6.45 6.84 1.15
C PHE A 110 -6.69 7.57 2.48
N ALA A 111 -7.42 8.69 2.48
CA ALA A 111 -7.70 9.47 3.67
C ALA A 111 -8.50 8.68 4.72
N LEU A 112 -9.45 7.84 4.32
CA LEU A 112 -10.28 7.07 5.24
C LEU A 112 -9.59 5.81 5.77
N PHE A 113 -8.84 5.09 4.94
CA PHE A 113 -8.35 3.76 5.30
C PHE A 113 -6.88 3.70 5.71
N CYS A 114 -6.05 4.65 5.26
CA CYS A 114 -4.63 4.71 5.63
C CYS A 114 -4.47 4.98 7.14
N PRO A 115 -3.68 4.16 7.86
CA PRO A 115 -3.40 4.38 9.27
C PRO A 115 -2.77 5.75 9.54
N GLU A 116 -3.11 6.35 10.67
CA GLU A 116 -2.60 7.67 11.07
C GLU A 116 -1.08 7.67 11.21
N SER A 117 -0.48 6.60 11.77
CA SER A 117 0.97 6.46 11.88
C SER A 117 1.68 6.58 10.51
N ILE A 118 1.10 6.03 9.43
CA ILE A 118 1.70 6.14 8.11
C ILE A 118 1.51 7.54 7.51
N LYS A 119 0.39 8.21 7.84
CA LYS A 119 0.14 9.59 7.41
C LYS A 119 1.06 10.59 8.11
N GLU A 120 1.35 10.40 9.39
CA GLU A 120 2.24 11.28 10.14
C GLU A 120 3.69 11.06 9.72
N TYR A 121 4.15 9.81 9.75
CA TYR A 121 5.57 9.49 9.60
C TYR A 121 5.91 9.04 8.16
N PRO A 122 6.76 9.77 7.41
CA PRO A 122 7.07 9.44 6.01
C PRO A 122 7.95 8.20 5.84
N THR A 123 8.81 7.94 6.81
CA THR A 123 9.80 6.87 6.78
C THR A 123 9.86 6.16 8.12
N VAL A 124 10.32 4.90 8.09
CA VAL A 124 10.55 4.08 9.28
C VAL A 124 11.51 4.79 10.25
N THR A 125 12.58 5.39 9.72
CA THR A 125 13.57 6.14 10.51
C THR A 125 12.98 7.36 11.21
N ASN A 126 12.06 8.07 10.55
CA ASN A 126 11.36 9.20 11.15
C ASN A 126 10.46 8.72 12.29
N TYR A 127 9.68 7.66 12.04
CA TYR A 127 8.86 7.02 13.08
C TYR A 127 9.69 6.60 14.30
N GLN A 128 10.80 5.89 14.08
CA GLN A 128 11.73 5.50 15.15
C GLN A 128 12.28 6.70 15.91
N SER A 129 12.72 7.76 15.21
CA SER A 129 13.32 8.93 15.84
C SER A 129 12.36 9.69 16.77
N VAL A 130 11.07 9.70 16.43
CA VAL A 130 10.03 10.38 17.20
C VAL A 130 9.47 9.47 18.31
N GLU A 131 9.27 8.18 18.03
CA GLU A 131 8.63 7.25 18.96
C GLU A 131 9.60 6.58 19.94
N ALA A 132 10.88 6.38 19.58
CA ALA A 132 11.87 5.80 20.49
C ALA A 132 12.04 6.55 21.83
N PRO A 133 12.07 7.91 21.89
CA PRO A 133 12.11 8.61 23.18
C PRO A 133 10.77 8.57 23.95
N LEU A 134 9.66 8.34 23.26
CA LEU A 134 8.31 8.23 23.86
C LEU A 134 7.94 6.78 24.23
N ALA A 135 8.86 5.86 23.97
CA ALA A 135 8.70 4.43 24.22
C ALA A 135 8.49 4.15 25.71
N THR A 136 7.33 3.60 26.05
CA THR A 136 7.06 3.02 27.38
C THR A 136 6.86 1.51 27.25
N LYS A 137 7.20 0.74 28.29
CA LYS A 137 7.01 -0.72 28.30
C LYS A 137 5.58 -1.15 27.94
N PRO A 138 4.51 -0.54 28.49
CA PRO A 138 3.14 -0.93 28.13
C PRO A 138 2.83 -0.67 26.65
N ARG A 139 3.32 0.45 26.10
CA ARG A 139 3.16 0.77 24.68
C ARG A 139 3.88 -0.24 23.80
N PHE A 140 5.11 -0.62 24.16
CA PHE A 140 5.88 -1.64 23.45
C PHE A 140 5.18 -2.98 23.39
N ARG A 141 4.56 -3.40 24.50
CA ARG A 141 3.75 -4.62 24.53
C ARG A 141 2.60 -4.59 23.53
N ILE A 142 1.91 -3.45 23.41
CA ILE A 142 0.82 -3.26 22.44
C ILE A 142 1.37 -3.30 21.01
N LEU A 143 2.49 -2.64 20.73
CA LEU A 143 3.13 -2.62 19.41
C LEU A 143 3.62 -4.00 18.98
N LEU A 144 4.29 -4.73 19.88
CA LEU A 144 4.76 -6.10 19.65
C LEU A 144 3.58 -7.03 19.36
N ARG A 145 2.53 -6.98 20.18
CA ARG A 145 1.31 -7.77 19.97
C ARG A 145 0.64 -7.43 18.64
N HIS A 146 0.60 -6.16 18.28
CA HIS A 146 0.06 -5.72 16.99
C HIS A 146 0.87 -6.28 15.82
N ALA A 147 2.20 -6.19 15.88
CA ALA A 147 3.08 -6.77 14.87
C ALA A 147 2.92 -8.30 14.78
N ALA A 148 2.86 -9.00 15.90
CA ALA A 148 2.62 -10.44 15.98
C ALA A 148 1.26 -10.84 15.37
N HIS A 149 0.21 -10.10 15.69
CA HIS A 149 -1.12 -10.32 15.10
C HIS A 149 -1.09 -10.13 13.58
N HIS A 150 -0.40 -9.09 13.09
CA HIS A 150 -0.23 -8.88 11.65
C HIS A 150 0.59 -9.98 10.98
N PHE A 151 1.66 -10.45 11.63
CA PHE A 151 2.42 -11.60 11.16
C PHE A 151 1.53 -12.84 11.03
N CYS A 152 0.77 -13.19 12.07
CA CYS A 152 -0.18 -14.29 12.03
C CYS A 152 -1.26 -14.10 10.96
N PHE A 153 -1.77 -12.88 10.76
CA PHE A 153 -2.78 -12.59 9.73
C PHE A 153 -2.28 -12.95 8.32
N TRP A 154 -1.00 -12.67 8.03
CA TRP A 154 -0.37 -12.97 6.75
C TRP A 154 -0.01 -14.46 6.63
N GLN A 155 0.48 -15.08 7.71
CA GLN A 155 0.91 -16.49 7.75
C GLN A 155 -0.22 -17.50 8.02
N TRP A 156 -1.46 -17.03 8.21
CA TRP A 156 -2.62 -17.84 8.62
C TRP A 156 -2.88 -19.10 7.79
N ASN A 157 -2.40 -19.14 6.54
CA ASN A 157 -2.61 -20.27 5.65
C ASN A 157 -1.79 -21.53 5.99
N ILE A 158 -0.80 -21.47 6.90
CA ILE A 158 0.12 -22.61 7.08
C ILE A 158 -0.46 -23.68 8.03
N TYR A 159 -1.28 -23.33 9.03
CA TYR A 159 -1.64 -24.30 10.08
C TYR A 159 -3.08 -24.28 10.62
N ASP A 160 -3.93 -23.33 10.21
CA ASP A 160 -5.31 -23.25 10.73
C ASP A 160 -6.35 -23.51 9.62
N ASP A 161 -6.80 -24.76 9.52
CA ASP A 161 -7.94 -25.20 8.70
C ASP A 161 -9.30 -24.71 9.24
N TYR A 162 -9.33 -24.06 10.41
CA TYR A 162 -10.56 -23.78 11.16
C TYR A 162 -11.32 -22.51 10.75
N PHE A 163 -10.78 -21.66 9.86
CA PHE A 163 -11.48 -20.45 9.41
C PHE A 163 -11.82 -20.52 7.91
N PRO A 164 -13.11 -20.62 7.52
CA PRO A 164 -13.51 -20.72 6.12
C PRO A 164 -13.34 -19.36 5.42
N LEU A 165 -12.12 -19.07 5.01
CA LEU A 165 -11.83 -17.93 4.15
C LEU A 165 -12.22 -18.27 2.71
N THR A 166 -13.01 -17.39 2.09
CA THR A 166 -13.36 -17.47 0.67
C THR A 166 -12.07 -17.55 -0.16
N ALA A 167 -12.08 -18.35 -1.24
CA ALA A 167 -10.90 -18.54 -2.08
C ALA A 167 -10.30 -17.20 -2.58
N ALA A 168 -11.15 -16.22 -2.88
CA ALA A 168 -10.74 -14.88 -3.29
C ALA A 168 -9.97 -14.11 -2.20
N SER A 169 -10.34 -14.26 -0.92
CA SER A 169 -9.61 -13.60 0.17
C SER A 169 -8.23 -14.22 0.38
N ARG A 170 -8.08 -15.53 0.15
CA ARG A 170 -6.79 -16.24 0.21
C ARG A 170 -5.86 -15.79 -0.91
N THR A 171 -6.35 -15.70 -2.14
CA THR A 171 -5.53 -15.25 -3.27
C THR A 171 -5.09 -13.79 -3.09
N LEU A 172 -6.00 -12.91 -2.67
CA LEU A 172 -5.67 -11.50 -2.44
C LEU A 172 -4.62 -11.31 -1.33
N ARG A 173 -4.72 -12.07 -0.23
CA ARG A 173 -3.68 -12.06 0.82
C ARG A 173 -2.34 -12.54 0.29
N ARG A 174 -2.31 -13.67 -0.42
CA ARG A 174 -1.05 -14.20 -0.97
C ARG A 174 -0.37 -13.21 -1.91
N LEU A 175 -1.14 -12.50 -2.72
CA LEU A 175 -0.55 -11.50 -3.62
C LEU A 175 0.02 -10.28 -2.88
N GLY A 176 -0.58 -9.88 -1.75
CA GLY A 176 -0.18 -8.71 -0.96
C GLY A 176 0.79 -8.97 0.20
N GLU A 177 1.23 -10.22 0.38
CA GLU A 177 2.05 -10.64 1.53
C GLU A 177 3.41 -9.92 1.54
N PRO A 178 3.74 -9.19 2.62
CA PRO A 178 4.98 -8.42 2.70
C PRO A 178 6.15 -9.29 3.18
N VAL A 179 6.88 -9.87 2.23
CA VAL A 179 8.00 -10.79 2.51
C VAL A 179 9.05 -10.16 3.42
N ASP A 180 9.38 -8.88 3.21
CA ASP A 180 10.38 -8.16 4.02
C ASP A 180 9.94 -8.02 5.48
N PHE A 181 8.67 -7.68 5.72
CA PHE A 181 8.09 -7.63 7.07
C PHE A 181 8.16 -9.00 7.74
N LEU A 182 7.78 -10.07 7.04
CA LEU A 182 7.78 -11.42 7.61
C LEU A 182 9.20 -11.89 7.96
N ARG A 183 10.18 -11.62 7.09
CA ARG A 183 11.58 -11.93 7.36
C ARG A 183 12.12 -11.17 8.55
N LEU A 184 11.94 -9.85 8.56
CA LEU A 184 12.40 -9.01 9.66
C LEU A 184 11.75 -9.45 10.97
N PHE A 185 10.46 -9.76 10.95
CA PHE A 185 9.73 -10.16 12.14
C PHE A 185 10.29 -11.46 12.72
N LEU A 186 10.53 -12.48 11.88
CA LEU A 186 11.14 -13.74 12.30
C LEU A 186 12.54 -13.54 12.88
N THR A 187 13.39 -12.75 12.22
CA THR A 187 14.75 -12.47 12.70
C THR A 187 14.72 -11.81 14.08
N VAL A 188 13.92 -10.76 14.23
CA VAL A 188 13.84 -9.99 15.48
C VAL A 188 13.26 -10.83 16.62
N ILE A 189 12.22 -11.62 16.37
CA ILE A 189 11.65 -12.48 17.43
C ILE A 189 12.63 -13.56 17.89
N LEU A 190 13.38 -14.17 16.97
CA LEU A 190 14.40 -15.15 17.33
C LEU A 190 15.55 -14.52 18.12
N GLU A 191 15.96 -13.29 17.76
CA GLU A 191 16.98 -12.54 18.48
C GLU A 191 16.51 -12.15 19.89
N VAL A 192 15.29 -11.58 20.02
CA VAL A 192 14.69 -11.24 21.31
C VAL A 192 14.52 -12.49 22.18
N TYR A 193 14.12 -13.62 21.59
CA TYR A 193 14.03 -14.89 22.32
C TYR A 193 15.41 -15.37 22.80
N GLY A 194 16.43 -15.28 21.95
CA GLY A 194 17.80 -15.63 22.33
C GLY A 194 18.36 -14.76 23.46
N GLU A 195 18.06 -13.45 23.45
CA GLU A 195 18.36 -12.53 24.55
C GLU A 195 17.61 -12.90 25.83
N TRP A 196 16.31 -13.19 25.72
CA TRP A 196 15.49 -13.61 26.86
C TRP A 196 16.03 -14.90 27.50
N CYS A 197 16.41 -15.91 26.70
CA CYS A 197 17.04 -17.13 27.19
C CYS A 197 18.38 -16.86 27.89
N ARG A 198 19.20 -15.94 27.37
CA ARG A 198 20.48 -15.57 28.01
C ARG A 198 20.27 -14.89 29.36
N LYS A 199 19.24 -14.05 29.49
CA LYS A 199 18.91 -13.35 30.74
C LYS A 199 18.27 -14.27 31.78
N ASN A 200 17.46 -15.23 31.34
CA ASN A 200 16.65 -16.09 32.20
C ASN A 200 17.13 -17.54 32.28
N GLY A 201 18.33 -17.86 31.76
CA GLY A 201 18.86 -19.23 31.59
C GLY A 201 19.08 -20.07 32.86
N SER A 202 18.61 -19.61 34.02
CA SER A 202 18.57 -20.36 35.28
C SER A 202 17.16 -20.84 35.66
N VAL A 203 16.11 -20.53 34.89
CA VAL A 203 14.77 -21.04 35.15
C VAL A 203 14.66 -22.47 34.61
N PRO A 204 14.39 -23.49 35.45
CA PRO A 204 14.20 -24.88 35.02
C PRO A 204 12.82 -25.10 34.38
N ASP A 205 12.35 -24.13 33.59
CA ASP A 205 11.12 -24.28 32.81
C ASP A 205 11.46 -24.97 31.49
N ASP A 206 10.70 -26.01 31.21
CA ASP A 206 10.82 -26.81 30.00
C ASP A 206 10.53 -25.93 28.77
N HIS A 207 11.60 -25.48 28.10
CA HIS A 207 11.52 -24.71 26.85
C HIS A 207 11.05 -25.55 25.66
N SER A 208 10.78 -26.85 25.84
CA SER A 208 10.27 -27.74 24.78
C SER A 208 9.02 -27.19 24.10
N GLN A 209 8.16 -26.46 24.83
CA GLN A 209 6.94 -25.87 24.28
C GLN A 209 7.19 -24.79 23.21
N TYR A 210 8.40 -24.24 23.12
CA TYR A 210 8.79 -23.23 22.13
C TYR A 210 9.81 -23.75 21.11
N GLN A 211 10.30 -24.97 21.28
CA GLN A 211 11.24 -25.61 20.37
C GLN A 211 10.51 -26.53 19.41
N ASP A 212 11.08 -26.71 18.23
CA ASP A 212 10.68 -27.75 17.29
C ASP A 212 11.13 -29.11 17.83
N ASP A 213 10.21 -30.08 17.84
CA ASP A 213 10.38 -31.39 18.47
C ASP A 213 11.49 -32.20 17.79
N GLU A 214 11.75 -31.94 16.50
CA GLU A 214 12.76 -32.66 15.72
C GLU A 214 14.15 -32.02 15.77
N SER A 215 14.23 -30.69 15.77
CA SER A 215 15.50 -29.96 15.66
C SER A 215 16.01 -29.37 16.98
N GLY A 216 15.16 -29.24 17.99
CA GLY A 216 15.45 -28.51 19.23
C GLY A 216 15.68 -27.00 19.01
N LEU A 217 15.48 -26.50 17.79
CA LEU A 217 15.58 -25.08 17.46
C LEU A 217 14.28 -24.38 17.86
N PRO A 218 14.32 -23.10 18.24
CA PRO A 218 13.10 -22.34 18.51
C PRO A 218 12.21 -22.30 17.27
N ASP A 219 10.96 -22.76 17.42
CA ASP A 219 9.93 -22.66 16.38
C ASP A 219 9.31 -21.25 16.44
N PRO A 220 9.51 -20.41 15.42
CA PRO A 220 8.96 -19.06 15.42
C PRO A 220 7.44 -19.04 15.55
N TRP A 221 6.72 -20.06 15.07
CA TRP A 221 5.27 -20.08 15.17
C TRP A 221 4.80 -20.31 16.61
N LYS A 222 5.45 -21.23 17.33
CA LYS A 222 5.20 -21.48 18.76
C LYS A 222 5.51 -20.24 19.61
N LEU A 223 6.49 -19.43 19.20
CA LEU A 223 6.82 -18.16 19.85
C LEU A 223 5.78 -17.04 19.57
N VAL A 224 5.35 -16.91 18.32
CA VAL A 224 4.57 -15.75 17.88
C VAL A 224 3.08 -15.89 18.22
N ARG A 225 2.56 -17.12 18.22
CA ARG A 225 1.15 -17.37 18.51
C ARG A 225 0.73 -16.86 19.90
N PRO A 226 1.46 -17.11 21.00
CA PRO A 226 1.19 -16.50 22.30
C PRO A 226 1.25 -14.98 22.29
N MET A 227 2.14 -14.38 21.49
CA MET A 227 2.23 -12.91 21.40
C MET A 227 1.00 -12.30 20.72
N ALA A 228 0.52 -12.93 19.65
CA ALA A 228 -0.67 -12.47 18.93
C ALA A 228 -1.97 -12.74 19.70
N PHE A 229 -2.11 -13.95 20.23
CA PHE A 229 -3.33 -14.49 20.84
C PHE A 229 -3.10 -14.94 22.27
N SER A 230 -2.49 -14.07 23.07
CA SER A 230 -2.10 -14.39 24.44
C SER A 230 -3.26 -15.00 25.23
N ARG A 231 -3.05 -16.24 25.68
CA ARG A 231 -3.87 -16.88 26.70
C ARG A 231 -3.36 -16.44 28.06
N ARG A 232 -4.25 -16.38 29.05
CA ARG A 232 -3.91 -15.98 30.43
C ARG A 232 -2.68 -16.72 31.01
N THR A 233 -2.46 -17.97 30.61
CA THR A 233 -1.33 -18.81 31.06
C THR A 233 0.01 -18.43 30.41
N GLU A 234 -0.01 -17.71 29.29
CA GLU A 234 1.16 -17.33 28.51
C GLU A 234 1.48 -15.83 28.64
N GLU A 235 0.58 -15.04 29.26
CA GLU A 235 0.76 -13.59 29.46
C GLU A 235 2.07 -13.25 30.17
N TRP A 236 2.47 -14.02 31.18
CA TRP A 236 3.70 -13.79 31.92
C TRP A 236 4.95 -13.86 31.00
N TRP A 237 4.97 -14.82 30.08
CA TRP A 237 6.08 -15.01 29.16
C TRP A 237 6.09 -13.90 28.10
N VAL A 238 4.91 -13.59 27.53
CA VAL A 238 4.77 -12.47 26.58
C VAL A 238 5.22 -11.15 27.22
N ASP A 239 4.91 -10.95 28.49
CA ASP A 239 5.34 -9.78 29.26
C ASP A 239 6.86 -9.72 29.43
N GLN A 240 7.51 -10.84 29.74
CA GLN A 240 8.97 -10.90 29.84
C GLN A 240 9.65 -10.68 28.48
N VAL A 241 9.12 -11.25 27.41
CA VAL A 241 9.64 -11.05 26.05
C VAL A 241 9.46 -9.60 25.63
N ALA A 242 8.31 -8.99 25.93
CA ALA A 242 8.08 -7.57 25.68
C ALA A 242 9.07 -6.69 26.47
N ASP A 243 9.38 -7.06 27.71
CA ASP A 243 10.37 -6.37 28.53
C ASP A 243 11.80 -6.50 27.97
N THR A 244 12.19 -7.68 27.47
CA THR A 244 13.46 -7.86 26.75
C THR A 244 13.49 -7.06 25.44
N SER A 245 12.37 -6.97 24.74
CA SER A 245 12.27 -6.20 23.49
C SER A 245 12.37 -4.68 23.66
N PHE A 246 12.27 -4.21 24.92
CA PHE A 246 12.42 -2.80 25.27
C PHE A 246 13.89 -2.36 25.39
N ASP A 247 14.84 -3.30 25.37
CA ASP A 247 16.27 -2.99 25.44
C ASP A 247 16.73 -2.16 24.24
N SER A 248 17.76 -1.33 24.44
CA SER A 248 18.20 -0.36 23.44
C SER A 248 18.59 -0.95 22.09
N GLU A 249 19.00 -2.22 22.06
CA GLU A 249 19.44 -2.92 20.85
C GLU A 249 18.25 -3.33 19.98
N THR A 250 17.20 -3.92 20.56
CA THR A 250 16.04 -4.47 19.82
C THR A 250 14.87 -3.49 19.71
N ARG A 251 14.86 -2.43 20.52
CA ARG A 251 13.78 -1.44 20.58
C ARG A 251 13.45 -0.83 19.22
N ASN A 252 14.47 -0.46 18.45
CA ASN A 252 14.28 0.16 17.13
C ASN A 252 13.67 -0.83 16.14
N ASP A 253 14.02 -2.11 16.22
CA ASP A 253 13.52 -3.13 15.31
C ASP A 253 12.04 -3.42 15.57
N ILE A 254 11.60 -3.46 16.82
CA ILE A 254 10.18 -3.57 17.15
C ILE A 254 9.39 -2.36 16.64
N LEU A 255 9.94 -1.15 16.75
CA LEU A 255 9.32 0.04 16.17
C LEU A 255 9.23 -0.07 14.65
N ALA A 256 10.28 -0.52 13.98
CA ALA A 256 10.27 -0.76 12.54
C ALA A 256 9.22 -1.80 12.14
N LEU A 257 9.12 -2.90 12.88
CA LEU A 257 8.11 -3.94 12.66
C LEU A 257 6.69 -3.40 12.83
N SER A 258 6.45 -2.61 13.87
CA SER A 258 5.14 -2.00 14.07
C SER A 258 4.76 -1.06 12.92
N TYR A 259 5.72 -0.26 12.44
CA TYR A 259 5.51 0.61 11.28
C TYR A 259 5.22 -0.20 10.02
N MET A 260 6.00 -1.24 9.73
CA MET A 260 5.79 -2.11 8.57
C MET A 260 4.45 -2.85 8.64
N ALA A 261 4.01 -3.26 9.84
CA ALA A 261 2.69 -3.86 10.05
C ALA A 261 1.57 -2.87 9.66
N TYR A 262 1.67 -1.61 10.08
CA TYR A 262 0.73 -0.56 9.64
C TYR A 262 0.82 -0.29 8.14
N ASP A 263 2.03 -0.24 7.58
CA ASP A 263 2.28 0.08 6.17
C ASP A 263 1.67 -0.95 5.21
N HIS A 264 1.61 -2.21 5.65
CA HIS A 264 1.00 -3.29 4.89
C HIS A 264 -0.44 -3.62 5.30
N SER A 265 -1.00 -2.95 6.29
CA SER A 265 -2.38 -3.17 6.73
C SER A 265 -3.41 -3.00 5.59
N LYS A 266 -4.56 -3.68 5.69
CA LYS A 266 -5.72 -3.47 4.80
C LYS A 266 -5.39 -3.59 3.28
N PRO A 267 -4.90 -4.76 2.80
CA PRO A 267 -4.42 -4.90 1.42
C PRO A 267 -5.48 -4.61 0.35
N LEU A 268 -6.76 -4.93 0.61
CA LEU A 268 -7.85 -4.64 -0.32
C LEU A 268 -8.02 -3.13 -0.55
N TRP A 269 -7.99 -2.35 0.52
CA TRP A 269 -8.16 -0.89 0.43
C TRP A 269 -6.95 -0.21 -0.20
N ARG A 270 -5.73 -0.73 0.02
CA ARG A 270 -4.52 -0.31 -0.69
C ARG A 270 -4.67 -0.53 -2.20
N LEU A 271 -5.07 -1.74 -2.59
CA LEU A 271 -5.26 -2.10 -3.99
C LEU A 271 -6.30 -1.19 -4.64
N LEU A 272 -7.46 -1.02 -4.01
CA LEU A 272 -8.50 -0.13 -4.53
C LEU A 272 -7.99 1.30 -4.69
N ALA A 273 -7.38 1.90 -3.66
CA ALA A 273 -6.84 3.26 -3.75
C ALA A 273 -5.80 3.39 -4.87
N ALA A 274 -4.87 2.44 -4.98
CA ALA A 274 -3.88 2.41 -6.05
C ALA A 274 -4.49 2.25 -7.45
N SER A 275 -5.51 1.39 -7.60
CA SER A 275 -6.24 1.23 -8.86
C SER A 275 -6.98 2.51 -9.26
N PHE A 276 -7.64 3.19 -8.31
CA PHE A 276 -8.28 4.49 -8.56
C PHE A 276 -7.27 5.54 -9.02
N TYR A 277 -6.08 5.60 -8.39
CA TYR A 277 -5.02 6.48 -8.85
C TYR A 277 -4.52 6.12 -10.26
N ALA A 278 -4.24 4.85 -10.52
CA ALA A 278 -3.76 4.38 -11.81
C ALA A 278 -4.77 4.67 -12.93
N CYS A 279 -6.06 4.37 -12.71
CA CYS A 279 -7.13 4.68 -13.66
C CYS A 279 -7.27 6.20 -13.86
N GLY A 280 -7.24 6.98 -12.77
CA GLY A 280 -7.34 8.44 -12.84
C GLY A 280 -6.22 9.07 -13.66
N PHE A 281 -4.96 8.71 -13.38
CA PHE A 281 -3.81 9.17 -14.16
C PHE A 281 -3.84 8.67 -15.60
N GLY A 282 -4.24 7.40 -15.82
CA GLY A 282 -4.39 6.83 -17.15
C GLY A 282 -5.38 7.61 -18.01
N LEU A 283 -6.54 7.94 -17.47
CA LEU A 283 -7.56 8.75 -18.16
C LEU A 283 -7.06 10.17 -18.48
N LEU A 284 -6.34 10.81 -17.55
CA LEU A 284 -5.76 12.14 -17.78
C LEU A 284 -4.62 12.13 -18.82
N LEU A 285 -3.96 11.00 -19.01
CA LEU A 285 -2.87 10.87 -19.97
C LEU A 285 -3.35 10.76 -21.42
N ILE A 286 -4.54 10.19 -21.65
CA ILE A 286 -5.13 10.02 -23.00
C ILE A 286 -5.12 11.32 -23.83
N PRO A 287 -5.72 12.44 -23.38
CA PRO A 287 -5.76 13.65 -24.18
C PRO A 287 -4.36 14.23 -24.42
N THR A 288 -3.46 14.12 -23.43
CA THR A 288 -2.06 14.54 -23.55
C THR A 288 -1.33 13.73 -24.62
N PHE A 289 -1.51 12.41 -24.63
CA PHE A 289 -0.92 11.52 -25.63
C PHE A 289 -1.46 11.80 -27.03
N GLN A 290 -2.78 12.03 -27.16
CA GLN A 290 -3.38 12.42 -28.44
C GLN A 290 -2.80 13.73 -28.97
N THR A 291 -2.64 14.75 -28.12
CA THR A 291 -2.02 16.01 -28.55
C THR A 291 -0.58 15.83 -28.97
N PHE A 292 0.20 15.06 -28.21
CA PHE A 292 1.60 14.77 -28.53
C PHE A 292 1.73 14.03 -29.86
N TYR A 293 0.90 13.01 -30.09
CA TYR A 293 0.86 12.25 -31.33
C TYR A 293 0.55 13.15 -32.55
N ASN A 294 -0.44 14.04 -32.42
CA ASN A 294 -0.81 14.96 -33.50
C ASN A 294 0.28 15.97 -33.83
N VAL A 295 0.98 16.48 -32.81
CA VAL A 295 2.13 17.38 -33.02
C VAL A 295 3.24 16.61 -33.73
N LEU A 296 3.56 15.41 -33.26
CA LEU A 296 4.63 14.59 -33.83
C LEU A 296 4.34 14.23 -35.29
N SER A 297 3.12 13.81 -35.62
CA SER A 297 2.72 13.48 -36.98
C SER A 297 2.79 14.69 -37.92
N SER A 298 2.39 15.87 -37.45
CA SER A 298 2.49 17.11 -38.25
C SER A 298 3.94 17.53 -38.54
N LEU A 299 4.86 17.29 -37.59
CA LEU A 299 6.28 17.57 -37.78
C LEU A 299 6.91 16.63 -38.81
N PHE A 300 6.59 15.34 -38.74
CA PHE A 300 7.04 14.35 -39.73
C PHE A 300 6.49 14.64 -41.13
N ALA A 301 5.21 15.01 -41.24
CA ALA A 301 4.60 15.32 -42.52
C ALA A 301 5.19 16.57 -43.21
N ARG A 302 5.83 17.48 -42.45
CA ARG A 302 6.53 18.66 -43.00
C ARG A 302 8.01 18.41 -43.31
N ALA A 303 8.58 17.34 -42.74
CA ALA A 303 9.98 16.98 -42.94
C ALA A 303 10.20 16.09 -44.18
N VAL A 304 9.13 15.44 -44.66
CA VAL A 304 9.07 14.68 -45.93
C VAL A 304 8.61 15.60 -47.05
#